data_AF-A0A930EU75-F1
#
_entry.id   AF-A0A930EU75-F1
#
_cell.length_a   1.000
_cell.length_b   1.000
_cell.length_c   1.000
_cell.angle_alpha   90.00
_cell.angle_beta   90.00
_cell.angle_gamma   90.00
#
_symmetry.space_group_name_H-M   'P 1'
#
loop_
_entity.id
_entity.type
_entity.pdbx_description
1 polymer ?
#
loop_
_entity_poly.entity_id
_entity_poly.type
_entity_poly.pdbx_seq_one_letter_code
_entity_poly.pdbx_strand_id
1 'polypeptide(L)' 'MGSIVGIVVVVIGILASVALHEVGHMLPAKKFGVLVPDYAVGFGPALWKKKIG' A
#
# COMPACT_ATOMS: atom_id res chain seq x y z
N MET A 1 6.49 -23.30 -15.09
CA MET A 1 6.66 -21.90 -15.57
C MET A 1 5.38 -21.08 -15.43
N GLY A 2 4.27 -21.47 -16.06
CA GLY A 2 3.01 -20.71 -16.01
C GLY A 2 2.44 -20.46 -14.60
N SER A 3 2.54 -21.43 -13.69
CA SER A 3 2.02 -21.30 -12.32
C SER A 3 2.76 -20.26 -11.48
N ILE A 4 4.08 -20.15 -11.63
CA ILE A 4 4.88 -19.16 -10.90
C ILE A 4 4.55 -17.75 -11.39
N VAL A 5 4.44 -17.56 -12.71
CA VAL A 5 4.04 -16.28 -13.32
C VAL A 5 2.66 -15.87 -12.83
N GLY A 6 1.69 -16.78 -12.82
CA GLY A 6 0.34 -16.50 -12.31
C GLY A 6 0.32 -16.09 -10.84
N ILE A 7 1.09 -16.77 -9.99
CA ILE A 7 1.22 -16.42 -8.57
C ILE A 7 1.79 -15.01 -8.40
N VAL A 8 2.86 -14.68 -9.12
CA VAL A 8 3.50 -13.36 -9.04
C VAL A 8 2.51 -12.25 -9.45
N VAL A 9 1.76 -12.46 -10.54
CA VAL A 9 0.75 -11.49 -11.01
C VAL A 9 -0.33 -11.26 -9.95
N VAL A 10 -0.83 -12.32 -9.32
CA VAL A 10 -1.85 -12.20 -8.27
C VAL A 10 -1.32 -11.46 -7.06
N VAL A 11 -0.11 -11.79 -6.59
CA VAL A 11 0.50 -11.12 -5.43
C VAL A 11 0.69 -9.63 -5.69
N ILE A 12 1.23 -9.26 -6.86
CA ILE A 12 1.40 -7.86 -7.25
C ILE A 12 0.04 -7.16 -7.37
N GLY A 13 -0.96 -7.82 -7.94
CA GLY A 13 -2.31 -7.29 -8.07
C GLY A 13 -2.96 -6.97 -6.72
N ILE A 14 -2.81 -7.86 -5.75
CA ILE A 14 -3.32 -7.65 -4.37
C ILE A 14 -2.60 -6.48 -3.71
N LEU A 15 -1.27 -6.44 -3.77
CA LEU A 15 -0.48 -5.35 -3.20
C LEU A 15 -0.86 -3.99 -3.82
N ALA A 16 -1.02 -3.94 -5.14
CA ALA A 16 -1.45 -2.74 -5.84
C ALA A 16 -2.87 -2.33 -5.46
N SER A 17 -3.81 -3.27 -5.34
CA SER A 17 -5.19 -2.99 -4.94
C SER A 17 -5.26 -2.38 -3.53
N VAL A 18 -4.49 -2.90 -2.59
CA VAL A 18 -4.45 -2.41 -1.20
C VAL A 18 -3.78 -1.04 -1.14
N ALA A 19 -2.67 -0.85 -1.85
CA ALA A 19 -2.02 0.45 -1.96
C ALA A 19 -2.99 1.51 -2.49
N LEU A 20 -3.71 1.21 -3.57
CA LEU A 20 -4.70 2.11 -4.15
C LEU A 20 -5.87 2.40 -3.19
N HIS A 21 -6.31 1.40 -2.42
CA HIS A 21 -7.36 1.57 -1.41
C HIS A 21 -6.95 2.60 -0.33
N GLU A 22 -5.75 2.43 0.23
CA GLU A 22 -5.22 3.34 1.26
C GLU A 22 -4.94 4.74 0.71
N VAL A 23 -4.41 4.87 -0.52
CA VAL A 23 -4.29 6.16 -1.22
C VAL A 23 -5.66 6.83 -1.38
N GLY A 24 -6.69 6.04 -1.68
CA GLY A 24 -8.06 6.48 -1.85
C GLY A 24 -8.67 7.10 -0.58
N HIS A 25 -8.18 6.76 0.62
CA HIS A 25 -8.56 7.44 1.87
C HIS A 25 -7.69 8.67 2.16
N MET A 26 -6.39 8.57 1.89
CA MET A 26 -5.44 9.67 2.14
C MET A 26 -5.73 10.89 1.26
N LEU A 27 -6.07 10.70 -0.03
CA LEU A 27 -6.33 11.80 -0.96
C LEU A 27 -7.52 12.68 -0.54
N PRO A 28 -8.71 12.12 -0.19
CA PRO A 28 -9.79 12.87 0.43
C PRO A 28 -9.36 13.53 1.74
N ALA A 29 -8.74 12.80 2.67
CA ALA A 29 -8.33 13.35 3.96
C ALA A 29 -7.45 14.60 3.78
N LYS A 30 -6.47 14.53 2.86
CA LYS A 30 -5.60 15.66 2.50
C LYS A 30 -6.39 16.82 1.86
N LYS A 31 -7.37 16.51 1.00
CA LYS A 31 -8.23 17.53 0.36
C LYS A 31 -9.14 18.25 1.36
N PHE A 32 -9.59 17.55 2.40
CA PHE A 32 -10.45 18.10 3.47
C PHE A 32 -9.67 18.68 4.66
N GLY A 33 -8.34 18.70 4.61
CA GLY A 33 -7.50 19.24 5.68
C GLY A 33 -7.47 18.37 6.95
N VAL A 34 -7.84 17.10 6.83
CA VAL A 34 -7.78 16.13 7.94
C VAL A 34 -6.33 15.69 8.11
N LEU A 35 -5.83 15.76 9.36
CA LEU A 35 -4.49 15.29 9.71
C LEU A 35 -4.39 13.77 9.50
N VAL A 36 -3.43 13.34 8.69
CA VAL A 36 -3.08 11.92 8.49
C VAL A 36 -1.67 11.70 9.06
N PRO A 37 -1.54 11.24 10.33
CA PRO A 37 -0.25 11.16 11.01
C PRO A 37 0.65 10.03 10.46
N ASP A 38 0.04 8.94 10.00
CA ASP A 38 0.73 7.77 9.50
C ASP A 38 0.09 7.29 8.20
N TYR A 39 0.93 6.93 7.22
CA TYR A 39 0.51 6.31 5.97
C TYR A 39 1.18 4.94 5.83
N ALA A 40 0.38 3.90 5.67
CA ALA A 40 0.84 2.52 5.54
C ALA A 40 0.28 1.89 4.27
N VAL A 41 1.09 1.05 3.61
CA VAL A 41 0.69 0.29 2.44
C VAL A 41 0.98 -1.18 2.70
N GLY A 42 -0.07 -2.01 2.72
CA GLY A 42 0.02 -3.45 2.93
C GLY A 42 -0.58 -3.91 4.25
N PHE A 43 -0.17 -5.09 4.72
CA PHE A 43 -0.70 -5.75 5.92
C PHE A 43 0.44 -6.07 6.90
N GLY A 44 0.30 -5.66 8.16
CA GLY A 44 1.26 -5.94 9.22
C GLY A 44 2.42 -4.93 9.35
N PRO A 45 3.41 -5.22 10.20
CA PRO A 45 4.55 -4.33 10.41
C PRO A 45 5.40 -4.22 9.14
N ALA A 46 5.96 -3.03 8.89
CA ALA A 46 6.88 -2.82 7.78
C ALA A 46 8.04 -3.83 7.85
N LEU A 47 8.20 -4.64 6.80
CA LEU A 47 9.28 -5.63 6.68
C LEU A 47 10.66 -4.97 6.68
N TRP A 48 10.72 -3.71 6.23
CA TRP A 48 11.92 -2.90 6.21
C TRP A 48 11.58 -1.47 6.60
N LYS A 49 12.28 -0.94 7.61
CA LYS A 49 12.16 0.47 8.01
C LYS A 49 13.46 1.17 7.70
N LYS A 50 13.46 2.07 6.72
CA LYS A 50 14.57 3.01 6.51
C LYS A 50 14.15 4.35 7.11
N LYS A 51 14.79 4.76 8.20
CA LYS A 51 14.65 6.13 8.71
C LYS A 51 15.36 7.06 7.73
N ILE A 52 14.59 7.76 6.91
CA ILE A 52 15.10 8.89 6.15
C ILE A 52 14.79 10.11 7.01
N GLY A 53 15.86 10.74 7.51
CA GLY A 53 15.79 11.91 8.37
C GLY A 53 15.19 13.10 7.66
#